data_AF-A0A5E4HLC6-F1
#
_entry.id   AF-A0A5E4HLC6-F1
#
_cell.length_a   1.000
_cell.length_b   1.000
_cell.length_c   1.000
_cell.angle_alpha   90.00
_cell.angle_beta   90.00
_cell.angle_gamma   90.00
#
_symmetry.space_group_name_H-M   'P 1'
#
loop_
_entity.id
_entity.type
_entity.pdbx_description
1 polymer ?
#
loop_
_entity_poly.entity_id
_entity_poly.type
_entity_poly.pdbx_seq_one_letter_code
_entity_poly.pdbx_strand_id
1 'polypeptide(L)'
;MASNEGKTLTYVIIFAPDMWGEVQKFSHFAFTTYNLPIHANIALRGIEGHFEKYSILMGLSQSLAPKIVEDHEELAKQGFSKATHSKELAAVIDTLFCELYSVVDCTRTVIGTIYGKFRNIPTDSTSKLFKKAAEDIIDERVPLEIRIALKEAQNDWFPRLKEIRDAINHSGIGSCSELDGKISYYHDRLGKTKNNVLVTEDAFQEVSKYADNVNKFIERVFHCLNLTLNDIETIQICGIFGGPYYQRFIKPNEARDFHSGRCKSFESFEKGLMPICPFIKSCGAYGRVLEQKNSHN
;
A
#
# COMPACT_ATOMS: atom_id res chain seq x y z
N MET A 1 -47.32 -9.30 -3.82
CA MET A 1 -46.44 -8.12 -3.94
C MET A 1 -46.03 -7.73 -2.54
N ALA A 2 -44.88 -8.21 -2.06
CA ALA A 2 -44.36 -7.81 -0.76
C ALA A 2 -43.57 -6.50 -0.96
N SER A 3 -44.00 -5.44 -0.28
CA SER A 3 -43.32 -4.15 -0.24
C SER A 3 -41.95 -4.34 0.40
N ASN A 4 -40.91 -4.08 -0.38
CA ASN A 4 -39.50 -4.14 0.03
C ASN A 4 -39.07 -2.78 0.59
N GLU A 5 -39.92 -2.14 1.37
CA GLU A 5 -39.64 -0.86 2.01
C GLU A 5 -38.79 -1.10 3.25
N GLY A 6 -37.52 -0.69 3.20
CA GLY A 6 -36.62 -0.70 4.36
C GLY A 6 -35.26 -1.37 4.17
N LYS A 7 -34.95 -1.97 3.01
CA LYS A 7 -33.57 -2.42 2.75
C LYS A 7 -32.72 -1.25 2.27
N THR A 8 -31.87 -0.72 3.15
CA THR A 8 -30.75 0.14 2.77
C THR A 8 -29.89 -0.64 1.77
N LEU A 9 -29.98 -0.28 0.49
CA LEU A 9 -29.15 -0.88 -0.53
C LEU A 9 -27.73 -0.37 -0.33
N THR A 10 -26.82 -1.27 0.03
CA THR A 10 -25.39 -0.95 0.07
C THR A 10 -24.92 -0.73 -1.36
N TYR A 11 -24.40 0.47 -1.62
CA TYR A 11 -23.76 0.83 -2.87
C TYR A 11 -22.27 1.02 -2.61
N VAL A 12 -21.44 0.18 -3.21
CA VAL A 12 -19.98 0.31 -3.13
C VAL A 12 -19.47 0.67 -4.50
N ILE A 13 -18.92 1.88 -4.64
CA ILE A 13 -18.18 2.29 -5.85
C ILE A 13 -16.75 1.78 -5.70
N ILE A 14 -16.28 1.06 -6.71
CA ILE A 14 -14.91 0.49 -6.76
C ILE A 14 -14.09 1.22 -7.83
N PHE A 15 -14.70 1.56 -8.97
CA PHE A 15 -14.01 2.27 -10.04
C PHE A 15 -14.03 3.79 -9.78
N ALA A 16 -12.91 4.30 -9.24
CA ALA A 16 -12.67 5.72 -8.99
C ALA A 16 -11.22 6.06 -9.39
N PRO A 17 -10.89 6.07 -10.69
CA PRO A 17 -9.52 6.22 -11.17
C PRO A 17 -8.87 7.55 -10.79
N ASP A 18 -9.66 8.58 -10.53
CA ASP A 18 -9.25 9.88 -9.99
C ASP A 18 -8.77 9.81 -8.53
N MET A 19 -9.18 8.77 -7.80
CA MET A 19 -8.79 8.50 -6.41
C MET A 19 -7.69 7.43 -6.31
N TRP A 20 -7.29 6.81 -7.42
CA TRP A 20 -6.30 5.74 -7.40
C TRP A 20 -4.88 6.28 -7.27
N GLY A 21 -4.14 5.73 -6.31
CA GLY A 21 -2.68 5.88 -6.27
C GLY A 21 -2.00 5.11 -7.40
N GLU A 22 -0.69 5.36 -7.59
CA GLU A 22 0.10 4.73 -8.66
C GLU A 22 0.11 3.18 -8.59
N VAL A 23 0.16 2.61 -7.37
CA VAL A 23 0.09 1.16 -7.15
C VAL A 23 -1.25 0.59 -7.58
N GLN A 24 -2.35 1.24 -7.19
CA GLN A 24 -3.71 0.82 -7.53
C GLN A 24 -3.94 0.87 -9.03
N LYS A 25 -3.53 1.97 -9.67
CA LYS A 25 -3.61 2.09 -11.13
C LYS A 25 -2.83 0.95 -11.81
N PHE A 26 -1.62 0.66 -11.34
CA PHE A 26 -0.84 -0.44 -11.89
C PHE A 26 -1.54 -1.79 -11.67
N SER A 27 -2.08 -2.06 -10.47
CA SER A 27 -2.74 -3.32 -10.14
C SER A 27 -3.98 -3.59 -10.98
N HIS A 28 -4.72 -2.54 -11.37
CA HIS A 28 -5.85 -2.65 -12.28
C HIS A 28 -5.46 -3.08 -13.70
N PHE A 29 -4.29 -2.67 -14.20
CA PHE A 29 -3.95 -2.81 -15.62
C PHE A 29 -2.79 -3.76 -15.93
N ALA A 30 -1.95 -4.08 -14.94
CA ALA A 30 -0.70 -4.81 -15.14
C ALA A 30 -0.85 -6.14 -15.88
N PHE A 31 -1.93 -6.90 -15.65
CA PHE A 31 -2.14 -8.22 -16.24
C PHE A 31 -2.31 -8.24 -17.77
N THR A 32 -2.64 -7.09 -18.37
CA THR A 32 -2.70 -6.96 -19.85
C THR A 32 -1.32 -6.74 -20.48
N THR A 33 -0.33 -6.35 -19.66
CA THR A 33 1.03 -6.00 -20.09
C THR A 33 2.03 -7.06 -19.66
N TYR A 34 1.89 -7.53 -18.42
CA TYR A 34 2.82 -8.40 -17.73
C TYR A 34 2.16 -9.74 -17.38
N ASN A 35 2.87 -10.83 -17.61
CA ASN A 35 2.48 -12.13 -17.09
C ASN A 35 2.94 -12.26 -15.62
N LEU A 36 2.14 -11.72 -14.69
CA LEU A 36 2.45 -11.76 -13.26
C LEU A 36 2.04 -13.12 -12.67
N PRO A 37 2.98 -13.95 -12.18
CA PRO A 37 2.65 -15.17 -11.46
C PRO A 37 1.95 -14.85 -10.12
N ILE A 38 1.32 -15.86 -9.54
CA ILE A 38 0.51 -15.73 -8.31
C ILE A 38 1.27 -15.01 -7.19
N HIS A 39 2.54 -15.33 -6.95
CA HIS A 39 3.33 -14.69 -5.90
C HIS A 39 3.56 -13.18 -6.16
N ALA A 40 3.72 -12.76 -7.42
CA ALA A 40 3.89 -11.37 -7.79
C ALA A 40 2.57 -10.58 -7.66
N ASN A 41 1.44 -11.23 -7.97
CA ASN A 41 0.11 -10.66 -7.74
C ASN A 41 -0.16 -10.50 -6.22
N ILE A 42 0.20 -11.50 -5.41
CA ILE A 42 0.11 -11.40 -3.96
C ILE A 42 0.99 -10.26 -3.44
N ALA A 43 2.22 -10.13 -3.93
CA ALA A 43 3.10 -9.03 -3.56
C ALA A 43 2.53 -7.67 -3.94
N LEU A 44 1.99 -7.53 -5.16
CA LEU A 44 1.37 -6.28 -5.62
C LEU A 44 0.20 -5.85 -4.72
N ARG A 45 -0.67 -6.79 -4.35
CA ARG A 45 -1.74 -6.54 -3.35
C ARG A 45 -1.19 -6.29 -1.96
N GLY A 46 -0.09 -6.96 -1.61
CA GLY A 46 0.60 -6.81 -0.34
C GLY A 46 1.08 -5.39 -0.12
N ILE A 47 1.49 -4.66 -1.16
CA ILE A 47 1.90 -3.24 -1.05
C ILE A 47 0.79 -2.40 -0.40
N GLU A 48 -0.42 -2.47 -0.94
CA GLU A 48 -1.58 -1.74 -0.40
C GLU A 48 -1.97 -2.27 0.98
N GLY A 49 -2.02 -3.60 1.14
CA GLY A 49 -2.42 -4.22 2.42
C GLY A 49 -1.44 -3.93 3.57
N HIS A 50 -0.15 -3.87 3.32
CA HIS A 50 0.87 -3.51 4.32
C HIS A 50 0.78 -2.01 4.67
N PHE A 51 0.53 -1.14 3.69
CA PHE A 51 0.30 0.29 3.96
C PHE A 51 -1.00 0.55 4.73
N GLU A 52 -2.08 -0.17 4.42
CA GLU A 52 -3.35 -0.09 5.15
C GLU A 52 -3.16 -0.53 6.61
N LYS A 53 -2.49 -1.66 6.84
CA LYS A 53 -2.13 -2.12 8.18
C LYS A 53 -1.31 -1.08 8.93
N TYR A 54 -0.32 -0.47 8.28
CA TYR A 54 0.45 0.63 8.86
C TYR A 54 -0.47 1.77 9.33
N SER A 55 -1.40 2.23 8.49
CA SER A 55 -2.31 3.33 8.85
C SER A 55 -3.20 2.97 10.04
N ILE A 56 -3.75 1.75 10.08
CA ILE A 56 -4.59 1.27 11.19
C ILE A 56 -3.76 1.18 12.49
N LEU A 57 -2.57 0.59 12.41
CA LEU A 57 -1.68 0.42 13.57
C LEU A 57 -1.15 1.76 14.08
N MET A 58 -0.94 2.74 13.20
CA MET A 58 -0.54 4.08 13.60
C MET A 58 -1.65 4.73 14.45
N GLY A 59 -2.90 4.64 14.01
CA GLY A 59 -4.05 5.10 14.82
C GLY A 59 -4.17 4.35 16.15
N LEU A 60 -3.96 3.03 16.14
CA LEU A 60 -3.93 2.23 17.37
C LEU A 60 -2.81 2.70 18.32
N SER A 61 -1.59 2.93 17.82
CA SER A 61 -0.46 3.37 18.65
C SER A 61 -0.71 4.72 19.31
N GLN A 62 -1.38 5.65 18.59
CA GLN A 62 -1.77 6.93 19.15
C GLN A 62 -2.80 6.78 20.28
N SER A 63 -3.70 5.81 20.19
CA SER A 63 -4.66 5.50 21.26
C SER A 63 -4.03 4.80 22.47
N LEU A 64 -2.91 4.10 22.28
CA LEU A 64 -2.17 3.40 23.34
C LEU A 64 -1.22 4.34 24.09
N ALA A 65 -0.64 5.33 23.41
CA ALA A 65 0.37 6.22 23.99
C ALA A 65 -0.01 6.85 25.34
N PRO A 66 -1.24 7.39 25.53
CA PRO A 66 -1.62 7.99 26.80
C PRO A 66 -1.62 7.02 27.99
N LYS A 67 -1.73 5.71 27.75
CA LYS A 67 -1.79 4.68 28.81
C LYS A 67 -0.44 4.40 29.46
N ILE A 68 0.66 4.89 28.89
CA ILE A 68 2.00 4.74 29.50
C ILE A 68 2.05 5.39 30.89
N VAL A 69 1.25 6.43 31.14
CA VAL A 69 1.14 7.05 32.48
C VAL A 69 0.73 6.05 33.55
N GLU A 70 -0.08 5.04 33.21
CA GLU A 70 -0.53 4.02 34.14
C GLU A 70 0.62 3.11 34.61
N ASP A 71 1.61 2.84 33.74
CA ASP A 71 2.84 2.11 34.11
C ASP A 71 3.69 2.94 35.09
N HIS A 72 3.79 4.26 34.87
CA HIS A 72 4.49 5.16 35.79
C HIS A 72 3.80 5.25 37.15
N GLU A 73 2.47 5.31 37.17
CA GLU A 73 1.69 5.29 38.41
C GLU A 73 1.83 3.97 39.17
N GLU A 74 1.83 2.83 38.48
CA GLU A 74 2.07 1.51 39.07
C GLU A 74 3.44 1.49 39.76
N LEU A 75 4.49 1.93 39.04
CA LEU A 75 5.85 2.02 39.55
C LEU A 75 5.94 2.91 40.78
N ALA A 76 5.32 4.09 40.75
CA ALA A 76 5.32 5.04 41.86
C ALA A 76 4.59 4.49 43.11
N LYS A 77 3.47 3.77 42.92
CA LYS A 77 2.66 3.21 44.01
C LYS A 77 3.28 1.95 44.62
N GLN A 78 3.88 1.09 43.80
CA GLN A 78 4.30 -0.26 44.21
C GLN A 78 5.81 -0.43 44.32
N GLY A 79 6.60 0.55 43.85
CA GLY A 79 8.05 0.41 43.71
C GLY A 79 8.47 -0.50 42.55
N PHE A 80 7.51 -1.02 41.80
CA PHE A 80 7.70 -1.91 40.66
C PHE A 80 6.55 -1.74 39.65
N SER A 81 6.83 -1.88 38.36
CA SER A 81 5.81 -1.98 37.31
C SER A 81 6.18 -3.08 36.33
N LYS A 82 5.16 -3.74 35.76
CA LYS A 82 5.36 -4.69 34.66
C LYS A 82 5.63 -4.00 33.31
N ALA A 83 5.42 -2.69 33.24
CA ALA A 83 5.52 -1.86 32.04
C ALA A 83 4.66 -2.44 30.90
N THR A 84 3.38 -2.71 31.20
CA THR A 84 2.50 -3.43 30.29
C THR A 84 2.20 -2.57 29.07
N HIS A 85 1.79 -1.32 29.29
CA HIS A 85 1.38 -0.42 28.22
C HIS A 85 2.56 0.08 27.38
N SER A 86 3.71 0.29 28.01
CA SER A 86 4.98 0.55 27.34
C SER A 86 5.35 -0.56 26.35
N LYS A 87 5.23 -1.83 26.77
CA LYS A 87 5.53 -2.99 25.91
C LYS A 87 4.48 -3.20 24.82
N GLU A 88 3.21 -3.00 25.12
CA GLU A 88 2.13 -3.05 24.13
C GLU A 88 2.35 -2.01 23.03
N LEU A 89 2.66 -0.76 23.41
CA LEU A 89 2.97 0.28 22.45
C LEU A 89 4.22 -0.06 21.63
N ALA A 90 5.29 -0.51 22.29
CA ALA A 90 6.52 -0.91 21.61
C ALA A 90 6.27 -2.02 20.57
N ALA A 91 5.46 -3.03 20.89
CA ALA A 91 5.10 -4.09 19.95
C ALA A 91 4.36 -3.54 18.71
N VAL A 92 3.49 -2.54 18.89
CA VAL A 92 2.82 -1.86 17.76
C VAL A 92 3.83 -1.05 16.94
N ILE A 93 4.73 -0.29 17.59
CA ILE A 93 5.80 0.46 16.91
C ILE A 93 6.72 -0.47 16.10
N ASP A 94 7.14 -1.60 16.68
CA ASP A 94 7.93 -2.62 16.01
C ASP A 94 7.22 -3.11 14.74
N THR A 95 5.92 -3.38 14.86
CA THR A 95 5.09 -3.82 13.74
C THR A 95 5.00 -2.76 12.65
N LEU A 96 4.88 -1.46 12.99
CA LEU A 96 4.85 -0.37 12.01
C LEU A 96 6.11 -0.36 11.13
N PHE A 97 7.31 -0.50 11.71
CA PHE A 97 8.54 -0.59 10.93
C PHE A 97 8.56 -1.83 10.03
N CYS A 98 8.10 -2.97 10.53
CA CYS A 98 8.01 -4.22 9.76
C CYS A 98 7.03 -4.13 8.58
N GLU A 99 5.88 -3.48 8.76
CA GLU A 99 4.90 -3.26 7.68
C GLU A 99 5.49 -2.35 6.60
N LEU A 100 6.16 -1.26 6.97
CA LEU A 100 6.86 -0.38 6.02
C LEU A 100 7.97 -1.10 5.25
N TYR A 101 8.76 -1.94 5.92
CA TYR A 101 9.74 -2.78 5.23
C TYR A 101 9.07 -3.78 4.27
N SER A 102 7.94 -4.36 4.68
CA SER A 102 7.20 -5.34 3.87
C SER A 102 6.64 -4.73 2.59
N VAL A 103 6.25 -3.45 2.62
CA VAL A 103 5.91 -2.69 1.40
C VAL A 103 7.09 -2.65 0.41
N VAL A 104 8.28 -2.30 0.91
CA VAL A 104 9.50 -2.23 0.08
C VAL A 104 9.84 -3.61 -0.48
N ASP A 105 9.71 -4.66 0.32
CA ASP A 105 9.96 -6.04 -0.08
C ASP A 105 8.98 -6.54 -1.15
N CYS A 106 7.68 -6.22 -1.00
CA CYS A 106 6.66 -6.50 -2.01
C CYS A 106 6.95 -5.74 -3.31
N THR A 107 7.35 -4.47 -3.22
CA THR A 107 7.77 -3.66 -4.39
C THR A 107 8.96 -4.28 -5.11
N ARG A 108 9.98 -4.74 -4.37
CA ARG A 108 11.11 -5.49 -4.92
C ARG A 108 10.66 -6.76 -5.62
N THR A 109 9.69 -7.49 -5.07
CA THR A 109 9.14 -8.70 -5.70
C THR A 109 8.55 -8.36 -7.07
N VAL A 110 7.75 -7.29 -7.19
CA VAL A 110 7.20 -6.84 -8.47
C VAL A 110 8.30 -6.47 -9.47
N ILE A 111 9.30 -5.67 -9.05
CA ILE A 111 10.46 -5.32 -9.89
C ILE A 111 11.19 -6.58 -10.36
N GLY A 112 11.48 -7.51 -9.44
CA GLY A 112 12.15 -8.77 -9.71
C GLY A 112 11.37 -9.68 -10.65
N THR A 113 10.03 -9.68 -10.58
CA THR A 113 9.19 -10.43 -11.52
C THR A 113 9.27 -9.85 -12.93
N ILE A 114 9.18 -8.52 -13.07
CA ILE A 114 9.15 -7.86 -14.38
C ILE A 114 10.53 -7.90 -15.04
N TYR A 115 11.58 -7.62 -14.27
CA TYR A 115 12.92 -7.37 -14.79
C TYR A 115 13.97 -8.43 -14.39
N GLY A 116 13.67 -9.39 -13.51
CA GLY A 116 14.66 -10.32 -12.94
C GLY A 116 15.38 -11.24 -13.93
N LYS A 117 14.91 -11.31 -15.18
CA LYS A 117 15.64 -11.97 -16.28
C LYS A 117 16.86 -11.18 -16.77
N PHE A 118 16.97 -9.90 -16.42
CA PHE A 118 18.07 -9.05 -16.83
C PHE A 118 19.20 -9.06 -15.80
N ARG A 119 20.39 -8.61 -16.21
CA ARG A 119 21.59 -8.74 -15.39
C ARG A 119 21.44 -7.93 -14.10
N ASN A 120 22.03 -8.43 -13.02
CA ASN A 120 22.16 -7.69 -11.77
C ASN A 120 20.84 -7.29 -11.09
N ILE A 121 19.76 -8.04 -11.29
CA ILE A 121 18.47 -7.81 -10.62
C ILE A 121 18.16 -9.01 -9.73
N PRO A 122 18.45 -8.93 -8.42
CA PRO A 122 18.16 -10.01 -7.48
C PRO A 122 16.66 -10.18 -7.31
N THR A 123 16.18 -11.43 -7.38
CA THR A 123 14.78 -11.78 -7.13
C THR A 123 14.54 -12.22 -5.69
N ASP A 124 15.60 -12.59 -4.97
CA ASP A 124 15.62 -13.20 -3.64
C ASP A 124 15.93 -12.21 -2.51
N SER A 125 16.43 -11.01 -2.81
CA SER A 125 16.97 -10.11 -1.79
C SER A 125 16.77 -8.63 -2.10
N THR A 126 15.99 -7.99 -1.24
CA THR A 126 15.76 -6.54 -1.26
C THR A 126 17.03 -5.75 -1.00
N SER A 127 17.86 -6.17 -0.03
CA SER A 127 19.12 -5.48 0.23
C SER A 127 20.10 -5.58 -0.95
N LYS A 128 20.20 -6.74 -1.61
CA LYS A 128 21.08 -6.87 -2.78
C LYS A 128 20.60 -5.97 -3.93
N LEU A 129 19.29 -5.88 -4.17
CA LEU A 129 18.77 -5.02 -5.25
C LEU A 129 19.17 -3.56 -5.04
N PHE A 130 18.94 -3.03 -3.84
CA PHE A 130 19.25 -1.65 -3.50
C PHE A 130 20.76 -1.37 -3.56
N LYS A 131 21.61 -2.27 -3.05
CA LYS A 131 23.08 -2.16 -3.16
C LYS A 131 23.54 -2.14 -4.61
N LYS A 132 23.03 -3.03 -5.45
CA LYS A 132 23.37 -3.07 -6.89
C LYS A 132 22.93 -1.81 -7.63
N ALA A 133 21.81 -1.19 -7.22
CA ALA A 133 21.41 0.11 -7.74
C ALA A 133 22.40 1.20 -7.36
N ALA A 134 22.85 1.23 -6.10
CA ALA A 134 23.83 2.21 -5.62
C ALA A 134 25.22 2.05 -6.26
N GLU A 135 25.58 0.84 -6.65
CA GLU A 135 26.78 0.51 -7.42
C GLU A 135 26.65 0.84 -8.93
N ASP A 136 25.49 1.32 -9.38
CA ASP A 136 25.18 1.64 -10.79
C ASP A 136 25.31 0.43 -11.75
N ILE A 137 25.15 -0.80 -11.25
CA ILE A 137 25.31 -2.03 -12.04
C ILE A 137 24.01 -2.71 -12.46
N ILE A 138 22.85 -2.13 -12.14
CA ILE A 138 21.55 -2.63 -12.63
C ILE A 138 21.44 -2.41 -14.14
N ASP A 139 20.98 -3.45 -14.84
CA ASP A 139 20.73 -3.45 -16.28
C ASP A 139 19.88 -2.24 -16.75
N GLU A 140 20.29 -1.61 -17.84
CA GLU A 140 19.70 -0.38 -18.38
C GLU A 140 18.26 -0.55 -18.88
N ARG A 141 17.81 -1.79 -19.09
CA ARG A 141 16.41 -2.11 -19.43
C ARG A 141 15.45 -1.88 -18.28
N VAL A 142 15.95 -1.76 -17.05
CA VAL A 142 15.17 -1.22 -15.93
C VAL A 142 15.09 0.30 -16.11
N PRO A 143 13.87 0.89 -16.13
CA PRO A 143 13.70 2.33 -16.25
C PRO A 143 14.64 3.12 -15.35
N LEU A 144 15.27 4.16 -15.91
CA LEU A 144 16.28 4.96 -15.21
C LEU A 144 15.78 5.47 -13.86
N GLU A 145 14.55 5.98 -13.81
CA GLU A 145 13.93 6.48 -12.59
C GLU A 145 13.77 5.41 -11.50
N ILE A 146 13.50 4.15 -11.86
CA ILE A 146 13.47 3.05 -10.89
C ILE A 146 14.87 2.79 -10.32
N ARG A 147 15.90 2.82 -11.17
CA ARG A 147 17.29 2.66 -10.74
C ARG A 147 17.73 3.81 -9.81
N ILE A 148 17.36 5.04 -10.14
CA ILE A 148 17.62 6.23 -9.32
C ILE A 148 16.89 6.11 -7.97
N ALA A 149 15.59 5.78 -7.96
CA ALA A 149 14.82 5.64 -6.73
C ALA A 149 15.40 4.59 -5.77
N LEU A 150 15.86 3.44 -6.31
CA LEU A 150 16.55 2.41 -5.54
C LEU A 150 17.89 2.89 -4.97
N LYS A 151 18.69 3.59 -5.79
CA LYS A 151 20.00 4.14 -5.41
C LYS A 151 19.87 5.20 -4.32
N GLU A 152 18.96 6.16 -4.49
CA GLU A 152 18.71 7.22 -3.52
C GLU A 152 18.23 6.64 -2.19
N ALA A 153 17.28 5.71 -2.22
CA ALA A 153 16.82 5.04 -1.01
C ALA A 153 17.95 4.26 -0.30
N GLN A 154 18.80 3.55 -1.05
CA GLN A 154 19.98 2.85 -0.51
C GLN A 154 20.99 3.78 0.16
N ASN A 155 21.11 5.03 -0.30
CA ASN A 155 22.06 6.00 0.22
C ASN A 155 21.49 6.90 1.32
N ASP A 156 20.22 6.71 1.68
CA ASP A 156 19.53 7.50 2.69
C ASP A 156 18.84 6.60 3.73
N TRP A 157 17.55 6.30 3.55
CA TRP A 157 16.71 5.75 4.62
C TRP A 157 16.65 4.22 4.64
N PHE A 158 16.80 3.54 3.49
CA PHE A 158 16.58 2.09 3.40
C PHE A 158 17.53 1.25 4.27
N PRO A 159 18.85 1.55 4.36
CA PRO A 159 19.76 0.78 5.21
C PRO A 159 19.32 0.76 6.67
N ARG A 160 18.89 1.92 7.20
CA ARG A 160 18.44 2.04 8.58
C ARG A 160 17.10 1.34 8.81
N LEU A 161 16.13 1.48 7.90
CA LEU A 161 14.87 0.74 7.99
C LEU A 161 15.10 -0.78 8.02
N LYS A 162 16.01 -1.27 7.17
CA LYS A 162 16.41 -2.68 7.15
C LYS A 162 17.05 -3.10 8.48
N GLU A 163 17.96 -2.30 9.03
CA GLU A 163 18.60 -2.56 10.31
C GLU A 163 17.56 -2.66 11.44
N ILE A 164 16.60 -1.73 11.48
CA ILE A 164 15.48 -1.74 12.43
C ILE A 164 14.69 -3.05 12.31
N ARG A 165 14.25 -3.39 11.10
CA ARG A 165 13.52 -4.64 10.83
C ARG A 165 14.32 -5.87 11.24
N ASP A 166 15.61 -5.91 10.92
CA ASP A 166 16.50 -7.02 11.25
C ASP A 166 16.66 -7.16 12.78
N ALA A 167 16.75 -6.06 13.52
CA ALA A 167 16.82 -6.12 14.97
C ALA A 167 15.52 -6.67 15.58
N ILE A 168 14.36 -6.14 15.16
CA ILE A 168 13.04 -6.56 15.65
C ILE A 168 12.82 -8.05 15.41
N ASN A 169 13.12 -8.55 14.21
CA ASN A 169 12.89 -9.96 13.85
C ASN A 169 13.79 -10.96 14.58
N HIS A 170 14.95 -10.53 15.10
CA HIS A 170 15.95 -11.42 15.71
C HIS A 170 16.16 -11.18 17.20
N SER A 171 15.34 -10.31 17.82
CA SER A 171 15.46 -9.90 19.23
C SER A 171 14.09 -9.87 19.90
N GLY A 172 14.05 -9.43 21.16
CA GLY A 172 12.80 -9.16 21.86
C GLY A 172 12.14 -7.86 21.39
N ILE A 173 10.95 -7.61 21.92
CA ILE A 173 10.20 -6.35 21.72
C ILE A 173 11.00 -5.19 22.33
N GLY A 174 10.90 -4.01 21.72
CA GLY A 174 11.44 -2.78 22.29
C GLY A 174 10.75 -2.34 23.59
N SER A 175 11.01 -1.08 23.97
CA SER A 175 10.34 -0.42 25.09
C SER A 175 10.01 1.02 24.71
N CYS A 176 8.90 1.53 25.23
CA CYS A 176 8.51 2.92 25.06
C CYS A 176 8.51 3.67 26.39
N SER A 177 8.89 4.94 26.37
CA SER A 177 8.72 5.86 27.51
C SER A 177 8.13 7.15 27.00
N GLU A 178 7.35 7.83 27.82
CA GLU A 178 6.98 9.22 27.58
C GLU A 178 8.04 10.12 28.23
N LEU A 179 8.48 11.14 27.49
CA LEU A 179 9.36 12.20 27.97
C LEU A 179 8.98 13.50 27.26
N ASP A 180 8.64 14.53 28.03
CA ASP A 180 8.25 15.85 27.53
C ASP A 180 7.14 15.82 26.45
N GLY A 181 6.14 14.94 26.62
CA GLY A 181 5.03 14.78 25.69
C GLY A 181 5.37 13.99 24.42
N LYS A 182 6.58 13.42 24.33
CA LYS A 182 7.02 12.58 23.21
C LYS A 182 7.20 11.13 23.64
N ILE A 183 6.89 10.23 22.72
CA ILE A 183 7.14 8.80 22.93
C ILE A 183 8.54 8.47 22.43
N SER A 184 9.47 8.26 23.36
CA SER A 184 10.78 7.70 23.08
C SER A 184 10.69 6.19 22.90
N TYR A 185 11.50 5.65 21.99
CA TYR A 185 11.55 4.21 21.70
C TYR A 185 12.96 3.68 21.85
N TYR A 186 13.07 2.54 22.55
CA TYR A 186 14.32 1.89 22.92
C TYR A 186 14.33 0.44 22.43
N HIS A 187 15.48 -0.01 21.94
CA HIS A 187 15.67 -1.40 21.53
C HIS A 187 17.16 -1.76 21.64
N ASP A 188 17.44 -2.87 22.33
CA ASP A 188 18.77 -3.33 22.74
C ASP A 188 19.79 -3.49 21.59
N ARG A 189 19.35 -4.02 20.45
CA ARG A 189 20.17 -4.21 19.25
C ARG A 189 20.26 -2.99 18.32
N LEU A 190 19.44 -1.96 18.52
CA LEU A 190 19.41 -0.76 17.69
C LEU A 190 20.14 0.43 18.32
N GLY A 191 20.49 0.28 19.59
CA GLY A 191 21.30 1.23 20.34
C GLY A 191 22.68 1.46 19.71
N LYS A 192 23.10 2.73 19.62
CA LYS A 192 24.36 3.13 18.95
C LYS A 192 25.63 2.76 19.74
N THR A 193 25.51 2.50 21.04
CA THR A 193 26.64 2.14 21.91
C THR A 193 26.23 1.09 22.94
N LYS A 194 27.20 0.39 23.52
CA LYS A 194 27.01 -0.77 24.42
C LYS A 194 26.16 -0.50 25.68
N ASN A 195 25.75 0.74 25.93
CA ASN A 195 24.91 1.17 27.06
C ASN A 195 23.81 2.17 26.66
N ASN A 196 23.63 2.49 25.37
CA ASN A 196 22.59 3.41 24.92
C ASN A 196 21.62 2.68 23.99
N VAL A 197 20.51 2.23 24.56
CA VAL A 197 19.44 1.51 23.85
C VAL A 197 18.40 2.46 23.22
N LEU A 198 18.53 3.78 23.38
CA LEU A 198 17.64 4.76 22.77
C LEU A 198 17.81 4.73 21.25
N VAL A 199 16.71 4.48 20.55
CA VAL A 199 16.65 4.46 19.09
C VAL A 199 16.20 5.81 18.56
N THR A 200 15.15 6.37 19.15
CA THR A 200 14.59 7.68 18.81
C THR A 200 13.89 8.30 20.01
N GLU A 201 13.97 9.64 20.12
CA GLU A 201 13.26 10.44 21.12
C GLU A 201 11.79 10.67 20.75
N ASP A 202 11.44 10.49 19.46
CA ASP A 202 10.09 10.64 18.94
C ASP A 202 9.79 9.49 17.95
N ALA A 203 9.16 8.45 18.47
CA ALA A 203 8.82 7.23 17.72
C ALA A 203 7.82 7.52 16.60
N PHE A 204 6.82 8.36 16.86
CA PHE A 204 5.79 8.67 15.86
C PHE A 204 6.34 9.51 14.72
N GLN A 205 7.20 10.49 15.03
CA GLN A 205 7.88 11.26 13.99
C GLN A 205 8.81 10.38 13.15
N GLU A 206 9.62 9.53 13.78
CA GLU A 206 10.56 8.65 13.07
C GLU A 206 9.82 7.66 12.16
N VAL A 207 8.78 6.99 12.67
CA VAL A 207 7.97 6.06 11.87
C VAL A 207 7.27 6.79 10.71
N SER A 208 6.70 7.97 10.95
CA SER A 208 6.04 8.77 9.90
C SER A 208 7.02 9.18 8.80
N LYS A 209 8.26 9.53 9.16
CA LYS A 209 9.31 9.84 8.19
C LYS A 209 9.62 8.65 7.27
N TYR A 210 9.69 7.43 7.81
CA TYR A 210 9.84 6.24 6.96
C TYR A 210 8.61 6.01 6.09
N ALA A 211 7.41 6.22 6.60
CA ALA A 211 6.18 6.09 5.80
C ALA A 211 6.19 7.04 4.61
N ASP A 212 6.57 8.30 4.80
CA ASP A 212 6.71 9.28 3.72
C ASP A 212 7.76 8.85 2.69
N ASN A 213 8.92 8.38 3.16
CA ASN A 213 10.00 7.92 2.29
C ASN A 213 9.61 6.67 1.48
N VAL A 214 8.94 5.70 2.12
CA VAL A 214 8.43 4.50 1.46
C VAL A 214 7.32 4.87 0.47
N ASN A 215 6.41 5.78 0.83
CA ASN A 215 5.33 6.23 -0.05
C ASN A 215 5.89 6.91 -1.31
N LYS A 216 6.83 7.85 -1.17
CA LYS A 216 7.52 8.48 -2.31
C LYS A 216 8.26 7.47 -3.18
N PHE A 217 8.90 6.47 -2.55
CA PHE A 217 9.60 5.41 -3.27
C PHE A 217 8.64 4.58 -4.12
N ILE A 218 7.53 4.08 -3.53
CA ILE A 218 6.55 3.30 -4.30
C ILE A 218 5.87 4.15 -5.38
N GLU A 219 5.57 5.42 -5.10
CA GLU A 219 4.97 6.34 -6.06
C GLU A 219 5.88 6.47 -7.30
N ARG A 220 7.17 6.76 -7.11
CA ARG A 220 8.12 6.86 -8.24
C ARG A 220 8.25 5.56 -9.02
N VAL A 221 8.35 4.43 -8.34
CA VAL A 221 8.46 3.11 -9.00
C VAL A 221 7.22 2.82 -9.83
N PHE A 222 6.03 2.93 -9.22
CA PHE A 222 4.79 2.56 -9.89
C PHE A 222 4.32 3.58 -10.92
N HIS A 223 4.66 4.86 -10.76
CA HIS A 223 4.51 5.85 -11.81
C HIS A 223 5.26 5.41 -13.08
N CYS A 224 6.53 5.02 -12.94
CA CYS A 224 7.31 4.53 -14.07
C CYS A 224 6.74 3.24 -14.68
N LEU A 225 6.30 2.31 -13.84
CA LEU A 225 5.65 1.08 -14.30
C LEU A 225 4.32 1.36 -15.02
N ASN A 226 3.55 2.36 -14.60
CA ASN A 226 2.32 2.76 -15.28
C ASN A 226 2.59 3.28 -16.70
N LEU A 227 3.70 3.96 -16.93
CA LEU A 227 4.11 4.40 -18.27
C LEU A 227 4.47 3.26 -19.24
N THR A 228 4.71 2.05 -18.70
CA THR A 228 5.03 0.86 -19.51
C THR A 228 3.82 0.00 -19.85
N LEU A 229 2.63 0.36 -19.36
CA LEU A 229 1.41 -0.41 -19.59
C LEU A 229 0.99 -0.33 -21.07
N ASN A 230 0.64 -1.49 -21.64
CA ASN A 230 -0.01 -1.56 -22.94
C ASN A 230 -1.39 -0.92 -22.85
N ASP A 231 -1.74 -0.05 -23.81
CA ASP A 231 -3.04 0.62 -23.85
C ASP A 231 -4.16 -0.28 -24.43
N ILE A 232 -4.32 -1.46 -23.83
CA ILE A 232 -5.26 -2.51 -24.22
C ILE A 232 -6.51 -2.42 -23.35
N GLU A 233 -7.68 -2.58 -23.98
CA GLU A 233 -8.96 -2.56 -23.28
C GLU A 233 -9.07 -3.77 -22.35
N THR A 234 -9.42 -3.52 -21.09
CA THR A 234 -9.65 -4.55 -20.08
C THR A 234 -10.98 -4.35 -19.37
N ILE A 235 -11.39 -5.33 -18.58
CA ILE A 235 -12.61 -5.28 -17.78
C ILE A 235 -12.27 -4.81 -16.38
N GLN A 236 -12.92 -3.73 -15.93
CA GLN A 236 -12.86 -3.26 -14.55
C GLN A 236 -14.23 -3.34 -13.89
N ILE A 237 -14.22 -3.57 -12.58
CA ILE A 237 -15.43 -3.57 -11.76
C ILE A 237 -15.78 -2.13 -11.40
N CYS A 238 -16.96 -1.67 -11.81
CA CYS A 238 -17.52 -0.36 -11.44
C CYS A 238 -17.85 -0.29 -9.94
N GLY A 239 -18.45 -1.36 -9.41
CA GLY A 239 -19.00 -1.39 -8.07
C GLY A 239 -19.97 -2.55 -7.86
N ILE A 240 -20.47 -2.63 -6.62
CA ILE A 240 -21.51 -3.57 -6.20
C ILE A 240 -22.75 -2.74 -5.86
N PHE A 241 -23.84 -2.95 -6.61
CA PHE A 241 -25.09 -2.21 -6.40
C PHE A 241 -26.27 -3.19 -6.26
N GLY A 242 -26.73 -3.36 -5.01
CA GLY A 242 -27.81 -4.30 -4.70
C GLY A 242 -27.43 -5.78 -4.87
N GLY A 243 -26.13 -6.10 -4.81
CA GLY A 243 -25.60 -7.47 -4.86
C GLY A 243 -24.73 -7.80 -6.09
N PRO A 244 -25.17 -7.52 -7.34
CA PRO A 244 -24.37 -7.83 -8.52
C PRO A 244 -23.13 -6.95 -8.69
N TYR A 245 -22.13 -7.48 -9.42
CA TYR A 245 -20.95 -6.74 -9.87
C TYR A 245 -21.23 -6.07 -11.22
N TYR A 246 -20.95 -4.78 -11.28
CA TYR A 246 -21.15 -3.96 -12.46
C TYR A 246 -19.79 -3.77 -13.10
N GLN A 247 -19.72 -3.85 -14.42
CA GLN A 247 -18.43 -3.87 -15.13
C GLN A 247 -18.39 -2.86 -16.27
N ARG A 248 -17.18 -2.43 -16.59
CA ARG A 248 -16.88 -1.59 -17.74
C ARG A 248 -15.67 -2.12 -18.48
N PHE A 249 -15.64 -1.85 -19.78
CA PHE A 249 -14.43 -1.92 -20.58
C PHE A 249 -13.69 -0.58 -20.47
N ILE A 250 -12.37 -0.61 -20.28
CA ILE A 250 -11.56 0.59 -20.09
C ILE A 250 -10.09 0.31 -20.43
N LYS A 251 -9.41 1.29 -21.01
CA LYS A 251 -7.96 1.27 -21.27
C LYS A 251 -7.18 2.10 -20.23
N PRO A 252 -5.90 1.79 -19.95
CA PRO A 252 -5.06 2.56 -19.04
C PRO A 252 -5.06 4.08 -19.29
N ASN A 253 -4.93 4.53 -20.55
CA ASN A 253 -4.87 5.97 -20.86
C ASN A 253 -6.22 6.69 -20.78
N GLU A 254 -7.31 5.92 -20.87
CA GLU A 254 -8.68 6.44 -20.78
C GLU A 254 -9.14 6.55 -19.31
N ALA A 255 -8.59 5.75 -18.40
CA ALA A 255 -9.02 5.70 -17.00
C ALA A 255 -8.64 6.97 -16.22
N ARG A 256 -9.47 8.01 -16.33
CA ARG A 256 -9.24 9.34 -15.72
C ARG A 256 -10.23 9.68 -14.63
N ASP A 257 -11.48 9.31 -14.82
CA ASP A 257 -12.58 9.61 -13.90
C ASP A 257 -13.64 8.50 -13.88
N PHE A 258 -14.64 8.64 -13.01
CA PHE A 258 -15.78 7.74 -12.93
C PHE A 258 -16.56 7.61 -14.25
N HIS A 259 -16.49 8.59 -15.14
CA HIS A 259 -17.23 8.61 -16.40
C HIS A 259 -16.49 7.86 -17.52
N SER A 260 -15.23 7.46 -17.33
CA SER A 260 -14.36 6.84 -18.33
C SER A 260 -14.75 5.41 -18.73
N GLY A 261 -14.45 4.98 -19.96
CA GLY A 261 -14.67 3.62 -20.47
C GLY A 261 -16.01 3.40 -21.16
N ARG A 262 -16.41 2.14 -21.29
CA ARG A 262 -17.65 1.72 -21.95
C ARG A 262 -18.38 0.70 -21.08
N CYS A 263 -19.68 0.92 -20.82
CA CYS A 263 -20.43 0.06 -19.92
C CYS A 263 -20.55 -1.37 -20.49
N LYS A 264 -19.95 -2.35 -19.82
CA LYS A 264 -20.04 -3.77 -20.20
C LYS A 264 -21.38 -4.35 -19.78
N SER A 265 -21.91 -3.93 -18.63
CA SER A 265 -23.19 -4.39 -18.09
C SER A 265 -24.43 -3.80 -18.80
N PHE A 266 -24.25 -2.96 -19.83
CA PHE A 266 -25.33 -2.25 -20.53
C PHE A 266 -26.46 -3.19 -20.96
N GLU A 267 -26.13 -4.27 -21.70
CA GLU A 267 -27.16 -5.17 -22.22
C GLU A 267 -27.94 -5.90 -21.12
N SER A 268 -27.29 -6.17 -19.99
CA SER A 268 -27.94 -6.82 -18.85
C SER A 268 -29.01 -5.92 -18.23
N PHE A 269 -28.82 -4.59 -18.26
CA PHE A 269 -29.84 -3.63 -17.82
C PHE A 269 -31.01 -3.59 -18.80
N GLU A 270 -30.73 -3.45 -20.10
CA GLU A 270 -31.78 -3.33 -21.14
C GLU A 270 -32.65 -4.58 -21.24
N LYS A 271 -32.07 -5.77 -21.02
CA LYS A 271 -32.78 -7.06 -21.05
C LYS A 271 -33.46 -7.40 -19.72
N GLY A 272 -33.34 -6.55 -18.69
CA GLY A 272 -33.89 -6.81 -17.35
C GLY A 272 -33.24 -8.00 -16.62
N LEU A 273 -32.04 -8.41 -17.04
CA LEU A 273 -31.30 -9.54 -16.45
C LEU A 273 -30.56 -9.16 -15.17
N MET A 274 -30.40 -7.86 -14.94
CA MET A 274 -29.77 -7.30 -13.75
C MET A 274 -30.53 -6.05 -13.28
N PRO A 275 -30.50 -5.73 -11.96
CA PRO A 275 -30.97 -4.45 -11.48
C PRO A 275 -30.27 -3.29 -12.21
N ILE A 276 -31.02 -2.22 -12.45
CA ILE A 276 -30.49 -1.03 -13.12
C ILE A 276 -29.46 -0.35 -12.20
N CYS A 277 -28.32 0.03 -12.79
CA CYS A 277 -27.29 0.78 -12.08
C CYS A 277 -27.86 2.10 -11.55
N PRO A 278 -27.69 2.45 -10.26
CA PRO A 278 -28.20 3.71 -9.71
C PRO A 278 -27.58 4.96 -10.37
N PHE A 279 -26.43 4.80 -11.04
CA PHE A 279 -25.71 5.88 -11.72
C PHE A 279 -25.99 5.96 -13.23
N ILE A 280 -26.95 5.20 -13.76
CA ILE A 280 -27.20 5.12 -15.22
C ILE A 280 -27.42 6.50 -15.89
N LYS A 281 -28.07 7.43 -15.18
CA LYS A 281 -28.39 8.78 -15.68
C LYS A 281 -27.18 9.72 -15.75
N SER A 282 -26.12 9.45 -14.98
CA SER A 282 -24.93 10.30 -14.89
C SER A 282 -23.64 9.59 -15.33
N CYS A 283 -23.69 8.30 -15.63
CA CYS A 283 -22.52 7.50 -16.01
C CYS A 283 -22.17 7.71 -17.49
N GLY A 284 -21.03 8.36 -17.75
CA GLY A 284 -20.54 8.61 -19.12
C GLY A 284 -20.24 7.31 -19.89
N ALA A 285 -19.78 6.26 -19.20
CA ALA A 285 -19.54 4.96 -19.81
C ALA A 285 -20.82 4.28 -20.30
N TYR A 286 -21.96 4.49 -19.63
CA TYR A 286 -23.26 4.03 -20.10
C TYR A 286 -23.78 4.92 -21.25
N GLY A 287 -23.72 6.25 -21.08
CA GLY A 287 -24.12 7.21 -22.11
C GLY A 287 -23.46 6.98 -23.47
N ARG A 288 -22.14 6.70 -23.49
CA ARG A 288 -21.42 6.37 -24.73
C ARG A 288 -21.95 5.14 -25.46
N VAL A 289 -22.38 4.09 -24.74
CA VAL A 289 -22.96 2.90 -25.39
C VAL A 289 -24.33 3.24 -25.98
N LEU A 290 -25.13 4.03 -25.25
CA LEU A 290 -26.45 4.46 -25.71
C LEU A 290 -26.36 5.31 -26.98
N GLU A 291 -25.46 6.30 -27.01
CA GLU A 291 -25.19 7.15 -28.18
C GLU A 291 -24.72 6.33 -29.39
N GLN A 292 -23.81 5.38 -29.18
CA GLN A 292 -23.34 4.49 -30.24
C GLN A 292 -24.49 3.67 -30.82
N LYS A 293 -25.38 3.08 -30.00
CA LYS A 293 -26.54 2.32 -30.51
C LYS A 293 -27.55 3.20 -31.24
N ASN A 294 -27.79 4.41 -30.75
CA ASN A 294 -28.71 5.36 -31.39
C ASN A 294 -28.16 5.91 -32.71
N SER A 295 -26.83 5.92 -32.90
CA SER A 295 -26.20 6.36 -34.16
C SER A 295 -26.15 5.28 -35.25
N HIS A 296 -26.47 4.02 -34.90
CA HIS A 296 -26.48 2.87 -35.82
C HIS A 296 -27.91 2.38 -36.14
N ASN A 297 -28.94 3.08 -35.65
CA ASN A 297 -30.36 2.89 -35.98
C ASN A 297 -30.85 4.07 -36.82
#